data_AF-A0A835VCZ3-F1
#
_entry.id   AF-A0A835VCZ3-F1
#
_cell.length_a   1.000
_cell.length_b   1.000
_cell.length_c   1.000
_cell.angle_alpha   90.00
_cell.angle_beta   90.00
_cell.angle_gamma   90.00
#
_symmetry.space_group_name_H-M   'P 1'
#
loop_
_entity.id
_entity.type
_entity.pdbx_description
1 polymer ?
#
loop_
_entity_poly.entity_id
_entity_poly.type
_entity_poly.pdbx_seq_one_letter_code
_entity_poly.pdbx_strand_id
1 'polypeptide(L)' 'MATFAKPENALKRAEELINVGQKQAALQALHDLITSKRYRAWQKTLERIMFKYVELCVDMRKGRYAKDGLIQYALFANK' A
#
# COMPACT_ATOMS: atom_id res chain seq x y z
N MET A 1 10.63 -0.24 -9.95
CA MET A 1 9.66 0.57 -9.19
C MET A 1 8.37 0.65 -9.99
N ALA A 2 7.29 0.06 -9.51
CA ALA A 2 6.01 0.07 -10.22
C ALA A 2 5.35 1.44 -10.06
N THR A 3 5.49 2.30 -11.07
CA THR A 3 4.84 3.62 -11.07
C THR A 3 3.42 3.46 -11.60
N PHE A 4 2.46 3.21 -10.71
CA PHE A 4 1.06 3.19 -11.11
C PHE A 4 0.62 4.61 -11.50
N ALA A 5 -0.19 4.72 -12.56
CA ALA A 5 -0.84 5.97 -12.93
C ALA A 5 -2.08 6.24 -12.06
N LYS A 6 -2.80 5.17 -11.71
CA LYS A 6 -3.99 5.21 -10.84
C LYS A 6 -3.80 4.29 -9.64
N PRO A 7 -4.15 4.74 -8.42
CA PRO A 7 -4.01 3.92 -7.20
C PRO A 7 -4.89 2.67 -7.24
N GLU A 8 -6.03 2.73 -7.91
CA GLU A 8 -6.94 1.58 -8.12
C GLU A 8 -6.26 0.39 -8.82
N ASN A 9 -5.36 0.66 -9.76
CA ASN A 9 -4.64 -0.38 -10.49
C ASN A 9 -3.62 -1.09 -9.59
N ALA A 10 -3.05 -0.39 -8.62
CA ALA A 10 -2.14 -1.00 -7.65
C ALA A 10 -2.90 -1.94 -6.71
N LEU A 11 -4.12 -1.57 -6.30
CA LEU A 11 -4.97 -2.42 -5.48
C LEU A 11 -5.31 -3.73 -6.20
N LYS A 12 -5.80 -3.65 -7.45
CA LYS A 12 -6.09 -4.84 -8.27
C LYS A 12 -4.87 -5.74 -8.42
N ARG A 13 -3.70 -5.15 -8.74
CA ARG A 13 -2.46 -5.91 -8.90
C ARG A 13 -2.02 -6.59 -7.59
N ALA A 14 -2.19 -5.93 -6.46
CA ALA A 14 -1.89 -6.55 -5.17
C ALA A 14 -2.82 -7.72 -4.89
N GLU A 15 -4.12 -7.63 -5.18
CA GLU A 15 -5.07 -8.74 -5.06
C GLU A 15 -4.70 -9.92 -5.96
N GLU A 16 -4.35 -9.67 -7.22
CA GLU A 16 -3.86 -10.70 -8.15
C GLU A 16 -2.62 -11.40 -7.60
N LEU A 17 -1.65 -10.64 -7.07
CA LEU A 17 -0.42 -11.16 -6.48
C LEU A 17 -0.69 -12.00 -5.21
N ILE A 18 -1.66 -11.59 -4.39
CA ILE A 18 -2.08 -12.38 -3.22
C ILE A 18 -2.71 -13.70 -3.66
N ASN A 19 -3.56 -13.69 -4.69
CA ASN A 19 -4.23 -14.89 -5.21
C ASN A 19 -3.24 -15.93 -5.76
N VAL A 20 -2.13 -15.49 -6.35
CA VAL A 20 -1.05 -16.40 -6.80
C VAL A 20 -0.02 -16.73 -5.70
N GLY A 21 -0.27 -16.32 -4.45
CA GLY A 21 0.59 -16.59 -3.29
C GLY A 21 1.81 -15.67 -3.16
N GLN A 22 1.99 -14.68 -4.03
CA GLN A 22 3.11 -13.72 -4.01
C GLN A 22 2.86 -12.55 -3.05
N LYS A 23 2.61 -12.85 -1.77
CA LYS A 23 2.29 -11.84 -0.74
C LYS A 23 3.38 -10.76 -0.58
N GLN A 24 4.66 -11.13 -0.67
CA GLN A 24 5.78 -10.16 -0.59
C GLN A 24 5.77 -9.16 -1.75
N ALA A 25 5.46 -9.62 -2.96
CA ALA A 25 5.37 -8.75 -4.13
C ALA A 25 4.15 -7.82 -4.04
N ALA A 26 3.02 -8.35 -3.56
CA ALA A 26 1.82 -7.55 -3.29
C ALA A 26 2.12 -6.44 -2.25
N LEU A 27 2.79 -6.81 -1.16
CA LEU A 27 3.19 -5.87 -0.11
C LEU A 27 4.10 -4.76 -0.67
N GLN A 28 5.12 -5.13 -1.45
CA GLN A 28 6.03 -4.16 -2.05
C GLN A 28 5.31 -3.19 -3.01
N ALA A 29 4.39 -3.69 -3.82
CA ALA A 29 3.62 -2.87 -4.76
C ALA A 29 2.76 -1.82 -4.02
N LEU A 30 2.14 -2.19 -2.91
CA LEU A 30 1.36 -1.25 -2.07
C LEU A 30 2.29 -0.30 -1.31
N HIS A 31 3.43 -0.78 -0.80
CA HIS A 31 4.41 0.05 -0.09
C HIS A 31 4.98 1.15 -1.00
N ASP A 32 5.40 0.80 -2.21
CA ASP A 32 5.92 1.75 -3.20
C ASP A 32 4.88 2.84 -3.53
N LEU A 33 3.59 2.51 -3.48
CA LEU A 33 2.52 3.48 -3.70
C LEU A 33 2.30 4.40 -2.51
N ILE A 34 2.25 3.87 -1.29
CA ILE A 34 2.06 4.64 -0.05
C ILE A 34 3.24 5.60 0.19
N THR A 35 4.45 5.16 -0.12
CA THR A 35 5.68 5.96 0.01
C THR A 35 5.91 6.94 -1.14
N SER A 36 5.13 6.85 -2.22
CA SER A 36 5.27 7.70 -3.39
C SER A 36 4.83 9.14 -3.13
N LYS A 37 5.67 10.10 -3.51
CA LYS A 37 5.36 11.54 -3.44
C LYS A 37 4.21 11.98 -4.36
N ARG A 38 3.76 11.11 -5.27
CA ARG A 38 2.70 11.41 -6.25
C ARG A 38 1.30 11.46 -5.62
N TYR A 39 1.07 10.72 -4.54
CA TYR A 39 -0.26 10.53 -3.96
C TYR A 39 -0.37 11.16 -2.56
N ARG A 40 -0.08 12.47 -2.47
CA ARG A 40 -0.11 13.23 -1.21
C ARG A 40 -1.46 13.86 -0.86
N ALA A 41 -2.48 13.67 -1.69
CA ALA A 41 -3.84 14.10 -1.38
C ALA A 41 -4.64 12.88 -0.94
N TRP A 42 -5.32 12.97 0.20
CA TRP A 42 -6.16 11.90 0.70
C TRP A 42 -7.28 11.57 -0.31
N GLN A 43 -7.52 10.27 -0.52
CA GLN A 43 -8.56 9.75 -1.38
C GLN A 43 -9.11 8.46 -0.78
N LYS A 44 -10.41 8.20 -0.97
CA LYS A 44 -11.07 6.98 -0.49
C LYS A 44 -10.41 5.69 -1.00
N THR A 45 -9.79 5.72 -2.18
CA THR A 45 -9.02 4.59 -2.73
C THR A 45 -7.74 4.33 -1.94
N LEU A 46 -7.04 5.37 -1.49
CA LEU A 46 -5.81 5.24 -0.69
C LEU A 46 -6.12 4.63 0.69
N GLU A 47 -7.26 4.99 1.28
CA GLU A 47 -7.72 4.37 2.52
C GLU A 47 -7.90 2.85 2.36
N ARG A 48 -8.58 2.41 1.29
CA ARG A 48 -8.74 0.97 0.98
C ARG A 48 -7.40 0.27 0.77
N ILE A 49 -6.46 0.92 0.09
CA ILE A 49 -5.10 0.41 -0.09
C ILE A 49 -4.39 0.27 1.25
N MET A 50 -4.55 1.25 2.14
CA MET A 50 -3.91 1.22 3.46
C MET A 50 -4.44 0.08 4.34
N PHE A 51 -5.76 -0.15 4.33
CA PHE A 51 -6.33 -1.32 5.02
C PHE A 51 -5.73 -2.63 4.51
N LYS A 52 -5.68 -2.82 3.18
CA LYS A 52 -5.11 -4.04 2.59
C LYS A 52 -3.61 -4.19 2.88
N TYR A 53 -2.88 -3.10 2.87
CA TYR A 53 -1.45 -3.06 3.20
C TYR A 53 -1.17 -3.47 4.65
N VAL A 54 -1.95 -2.96 5.60
CA VAL A 54 -1.82 -3.31 7.02
C VAL A 54 -2.20 -4.77 7.26
N GLU A 55 -3.28 -5.25 6.65
CA GLU A 55 -3.69 -6.66 6.69
C GLU A 55 -2.55 -7.58 6.24
N LEU A 56 -1.92 -7.28 5.09
CA LEU A 56 -0.74 -7.98 4.58
C LEU A 56 0.46 -7.89 5.52
N CYS A 57 0.73 -6.72 6.10
CA CYS A 57 1.83 -6.57 7.06
C CYS A 57 1.63 -7.43 8.30
N VAL A 58 0.41 -7.55 8.80
CA VAL A 58 0.08 -8.38 9.98
C VAL A 58 0.22 -9.86 9.63
N ASP A 59 -0.36 -10.29 8.51
CA ASP A 59 -0.29 -11.67 8.02
C ASP A 59 1.17 -12.13 7.82
N MET A 60 2.03 -11.26 7.28
CA MET A 60 3.45 -11.54 7.06
C MET A 60 4.36 -11.20 8.26
N ARG A 61 3.81 -10.74 9.38
CA ARG A 61 4.54 -10.23 10.56
C ARG A 61 5.62 -9.18 10.25
N LYS A 62 5.35 -8.30 9.29
CA LYS A 62 6.25 -7.22 8.84
C LYS A 62 6.00 -5.92 9.61
N GLY A 63 6.28 -5.92 10.92
CA GLY A 63 6.03 -4.76 11.80
C GLY A 63 6.75 -3.46 11.37
N ARG A 64 7.96 -3.56 10.81
CA ARG A 64 8.71 -2.41 10.29
C ARG A 64 7.98 -1.74 9.10
N TYR A 65 7.46 -2.56 8.18
CA TYR A 65 6.68 -2.08 7.04
C TYR A 65 5.39 -1.40 7.49
N ALA A 66 4.68 -1.98 8.46
CA ALA A 66 3.47 -1.37 9.01
C ALA A 66 3.76 0.02 9.59
N LYS A 67 4.82 0.14 10.42
CA LYS A 67 5.24 1.41 11.01
C LYS A 67 5.56 2.47 9.94
N ASP A 68 6.41 2.14 8.97
CA ASP A 68 6.83 3.09 7.94
C ASP A 68 5.64 3.53 7.07
N GLY A 69 4.76 2.59 6.70
CA GLY A 69 3.55 2.90 5.93
C GLY A 69 2.56 3.81 6.69
N LEU A 70 2.36 3.56 7.99
CA LEU A 70 1.48 4.38 8.83
C LEU A 70 2.01 5.80 9.03
N ILE A 71 3.32 5.97 9.20
CA ILE A 71 3.94 7.30 9.29
C ILE A 71 3.69 8.08 8.00
N GLN A 72 3.92 7.47 6.84
CA GLN A 72 3.65 8.12 5.56
C GLN A 72 2.16 8.45 5.39
N TYR A 73 1.28 7.52 5.75
CA TYR A 73 -0.17 7.72 5.71
C TYR A 73 -0.63 8.91 6.56
N ALA A 74 -0.12 9.03 7.79
CA ALA A 74 -0.45 10.13 8.69
C ALA A 74 0.02 11.50 8.15
N LEU A 75 1.12 11.54 7.39
CA LEU A 75 1.65 12.80 6.83
C LEU A 75 0.78 13.38 5.72
N PHE A 76 0.13 12.55 4.90
CA PHE A 76 -0.75 13.03 3.84
C PHE A 76 -2.22 13.10 4.23
N ALA A 77 -2.66 12.34 5.25
CA ALA A 77 -4.02 12.43 5.76
C ALA A 77 -4.29 13.72 6.58
N ASN A 78 -3.25 14.32 7.16
CA ASN A 78 -3.34 15.57 7.94
C ASN A 78 -3.13 16.84 7.12
N LYS A 79 -3.16 16.75 5.79
CA LYS A 79 -2.88 17.87 4.89
C LYS A 79 -4.08 18.18 4.01
#